data_AF-A0A9E4HZX8-F1
#
_entry.id   AF-A0A9E4HZX8-F1
#
_cell.length_a   1.000
_cell.length_b   1.000
_cell.length_c   1.000
_cell.angle_alpha   90.00
_cell.angle_beta   90.00
_cell.angle_gamma   90.00
#
_symmetry.space_group_name_H-M   'P 1'
#
loop_
_entity.id
_entity.type
_entity.pdbx_description
1 polymer ?
#
loop_
_entity_poly.entity_id
_entity_poly.type
_entity_poly.pdbx_seq_one_letter_code
_entity_poly.pdbx_strand_id
1 'polypeptide(L)'
;LAEKALHSPWGRMMRAIRDNETSAAAMGKDIKARHLEIFVLGAAVIGVAGAMLTTLEGQFTPGSYQPLRFTFLIWVMVIIGGSGNNWGAVLGGFLVWFVWIEAEPAGLWLAGHLLAIAGEGSTVAGYILDGAPYMRVLVMGLILLLVLRF
;
A
#
# COMPACT_ATOMS: atom_id res chain seq x y z
N LEU A 1 -6.17 13.70 -13.94
CA LEU A 1 -7.66 13.74 -13.88
C LEU A 1 -8.16 13.80 -12.42
N ALA A 2 -7.65 12.96 -11.52
CA ALA A 2 -7.99 12.99 -10.09
C ALA A 2 -7.84 14.38 -9.43
N GLU A 3 -6.74 15.09 -9.71
CA GLU A 3 -6.54 16.44 -9.16
C GLU A 3 -7.55 17.47 -9.67
N LYS A 4 -7.90 17.39 -10.96
CA LYS A 4 -8.95 18.23 -11.54
C LYS A 4 -10.32 17.91 -10.91
N ALA A 5 -10.61 16.64 -10.63
CA ALA A 5 -11.83 16.22 -9.95
C ALA A 5 -11.88 16.76 -8.50
N LEU A 6 -10.76 16.75 -7.77
CA LEU A 6 -10.66 17.33 -6.42
C LEU A 6 -10.97 18.84 -6.39
N HIS A 7 -10.48 19.60 -7.36
CA HIS A 7 -10.72 21.05 -7.43
C HIS A 7 -12.05 21.42 -8.09
N SER A 8 -12.72 20.47 -8.74
CA SER A 8 -14.03 20.68 -9.36
C SER A 8 -15.14 20.95 -8.34
N PRO A 9 -16.32 21.45 -8.77
CA PRO A 9 -17.49 21.58 -7.91
C PRO A 9 -17.88 20.26 -7.21
N TRP A 10 -17.66 19.12 -7.88
CA TRP A 10 -17.91 17.79 -7.32
C TRP A 10 -16.97 17.51 -6.13
N GLY A 11 -15.67 17.76 -6.27
CA GLY A 11 -14.71 17.57 -5.18
C GLY A 11 -14.95 18.50 -3.99
N ARG A 12 -15.37 19.76 -4.23
CA ARG A 12 -15.78 20.68 -3.16
C ARG A 12 -17.01 20.19 -2.40
N MET A 13 -18.00 19.67 -3.11
CA MET A 13 -19.20 19.08 -2.51
C MET A 13 -18.85 17.87 -1.65
N MET A 14 -17.95 17.00 -2.09
CA MET A 14 -17.52 15.83 -1.30
C MET A 14 -16.78 16.23 -0.01
N ARG A 15 -15.95 17.27 -0.06
CA ARG A 15 -15.34 17.82 1.16
C ARG A 15 -16.38 18.38 2.13
N ALA A 16 -17.38 19.10 1.63
CA ALA A 16 -18.46 19.62 2.48
C ALA A 16 -19.27 18.48 3.16
N ILE A 17 -19.53 17.38 2.45
CA ILE A 17 -20.18 16.20 3.03
C ILE A 17 -19.28 15.56 4.10
N ARG A 18 -17.98 15.42 3.85
CA ARG A 18 -16.99 14.90 4.82
C ARG A 18 -16.91 15.76 6.08
N ASP A 19 -16.93 17.08 5.94
CA ASP A 19 -16.77 18.01 7.06
C ASP A 19 -18.02 18.05 7.95
N ASN A 20 -19.21 18.10 7.35
CA ASN A 20 -20.47 18.02 8.08
C ASN A 20 -21.64 17.54 7.20
N GLU A 21 -21.98 16.26 7.34
CA GLU A 21 -23.11 15.63 6.65
C GLU A 21 -24.44 16.36 6.92
N THR A 22 -24.74 16.71 8.19
CA THR A 22 -26.01 17.36 8.53
C THR A 22 -26.18 18.72 7.86
N SER A 23 -25.09 19.49 7.77
CA SER A 23 -25.08 20.79 7.07
C SER A 23 -25.22 20.62 5.55
N ALA A 24 -24.53 19.64 4.97
CA ALA A 24 -24.64 19.33 3.55
C ALA A 24 -26.06 18.89 3.15
N ALA A 25 -26.72 18.08 3.98
CA ALA A 25 -28.12 17.68 3.79
C ALA A 25 -29.06 18.89 3.86
N ALA A 26 -28.88 19.78 4.84
CA ALA A 26 -29.69 21.00 4.96
C ALA A 26 -29.55 21.92 3.74
N MET A 27 -28.42 21.84 3.02
CA MET A 27 -28.18 22.57 1.77
C MET A 27 -28.70 21.85 0.51
N GLY A 28 -29.54 20.82 0.68
CA GLY A 28 -30.21 20.11 -0.41
C GLY A 28 -29.31 19.13 -1.16
N LYS A 29 -28.19 18.70 -0.57
CA LYS A 29 -27.33 17.65 -1.16
C LYS A 29 -27.81 16.27 -0.73
N ASP A 30 -27.97 15.37 -1.70
CA ASP A 30 -28.24 13.96 -1.43
C ASP A 30 -26.96 13.23 -1.03
N ILE A 31 -26.82 12.95 0.26
CA ILE A 31 -25.64 12.27 0.82
C ILE A 31 -25.60 10.80 0.41
N LYS A 32 -26.74 10.12 0.38
CA LYS A 32 -26.81 8.68 0.08
C LYS A 32 -26.38 8.42 -1.35
N ALA A 33 -26.91 9.19 -2.29
CA ALA A 33 -26.51 9.07 -3.70
C ALA A 33 -25.01 9.34 -3.89
N ARG A 34 -24.45 10.31 -3.16
CA ARG A 34 -23.02 10.68 -3.27
C ARG A 34 -22.09 9.63 -2.66
N HIS A 35 -22.46 9.02 -1.53
CA HIS A 35 -21.74 7.87 -0.98
C HIS A 35 -21.80 6.66 -1.92
N LEU A 36 -22.96 6.37 -2.51
CA LEU A 36 -23.09 5.29 -3.48
C LEU A 36 -22.21 5.51 -4.71
N GLU A 37 -22.18 6.74 -5.23
CA GLU A 37 -21.35 7.11 -6.38
C GLU A 37 -19.86 6.85 -6.11
N ILE A 38 -19.34 7.31 -4.97
CA ILE A 38 -17.94 7.06 -4.56
C ILE A 38 -17.68 5.57 -4.35
N PHE A 39 -18.63 4.86 -3.72
CA PHE A 39 -18.51 3.43 -3.49
C PHE A 39 -18.40 2.64 -4.80
N VAL A 40 -19.27 2.92 -5.76
CA VAL A 40 -19.25 2.27 -7.09
C VAL A 40 -17.96 2.58 -7.84
N LEU A 41 -17.49 3.83 -7.81
CA LEU A 41 -16.22 4.21 -8.43
C LEU A 41 -15.03 3.49 -7.79
N GLY A 42 -14.99 3.42 -6.45
CA GLY A 42 -13.94 2.70 -5.72
C GLY A 42 -13.97 1.19 -6.01
N ALA A 43 -15.16 0.59 -5.98
CA ALA A 43 -15.34 -0.83 -6.29
C ALA A 43 -14.95 -1.18 -7.73
N ALA A 44 -15.26 -0.31 -8.70
CA ALA A 44 -14.86 -0.51 -10.09
C ALA A 44 -13.34 -0.52 -10.25
N VAL A 45 -12.63 0.43 -9.62
CA VAL A 45 -11.16 0.51 -9.69
C VAL A 45 -10.50 -0.69 -9.01
N ILE A 46 -10.96 -1.06 -7.80
CA ILE A 46 -10.43 -2.23 -7.07
C ILE A 46 -10.74 -3.53 -7.81
N GLY A 47 -11.93 -3.66 -8.40
CA GLY A 47 -12.32 -4.83 -9.19
C GLY A 47 -11.42 -5.06 -10.40
N VAL A 48 -11.09 -3.98 -11.14
CA VAL A 48 -10.13 -4.05 -12.26
C VAL A 48 -8.74 -4.43 -11.77
N ALA A 49 -8.27 -3.82 -10.68
CA ALA A 49 -6.97 -4.14 -10.10
C ALA A 49 -6.87 -5.62 -9.67
N GLY A 50 -7.91 -6.18 -9.05
CA GLY A 50 -7.98 -7.59 -8.68
C GLY A 50 -8.01 -8.54 -9.89
N ALA A 51 -8.73 -8.18 -10.95
CA ALA A 51 -8.72 -8.95 -12.19
C ALA A 51 -7.32 -8.97 -12.83
N MET A 52 -6.60 -7.85 -12.81
CA MET A 52 -5.22 -7.77 -13.30
C MET A 52 -4.26 -8.60 -12.44
N LEU A 53 -4.39 -8.55 -11.12
CA LEU A 53 -3.54 -9.31 -10.19
C LEU A 53 -3.70 -10.82 -10.39
N THR A 54 -4.93 -11.31 -10.42
CA THR A 54 -5.22 -12.74 -10.65
C THR A 54 -4.74 -13.22 -12.02
N THR A 55 -4.83 -12.37 -13.06
CA THR A 55 -4.27 -12.66 -14.39
C THR A 55 -2.73 -12.74 -14.35
N LEU A 56 -2.07 -11.90 -13.56
CA LEU A 56 -0.61 -11.92 -13.40
C LEU A 56 -0.12 -13.16 -12.65
N GLU A 57 -0.82 -13.57 -11.58
CA GLU A 57 -0.46 -14.73 -10.76
C GLU A 57 -0.83 -16.06 -11.44
N GLY A 58 -1.76 -16.06 -12.39
CA GLY A 58 -2.19 -17.23 -13.16
C GLY A 58 -3.02 -18.25 -12.36
N GLN A 59 -3.09 -18.09 -11.05
CA GLN A 59 -3.88 -18.92 -10.14
C GLN A 59 -4.43 -18.07 -9.00
N PHE A 60 -5.64 -18.39 -8.54
CA PHE A 60 -6.24 -17.77 -7.36
C PHE A 60 -6.15 -18.74 -6.18
N THR A 61 -5.27 -18.43 -5.23
CA THR A 61 -5.08 -19.23 -4.00
C THR A 61 -5.52 -18.40 -2.79
N PRO A 62 -6.68 -18.66 -2.17
CA PRO A 62 -7.19 -17.84 -1.06
C PRO A 62 -6.21 -17.69 0.12
N GLY A 63 -5.41 -18.73 0.40
CA GLY A 63 -4.44 -18.73 1.50
C GLY A 63 -3.23 -17.81 1.32
N SER A 64 -2.96 -17.30 0.10
CA SER A 64 -1.85 -16.38 -0.15
C SER A 64 -2.20 -14.92 0.23
N TYR A 65 -3.49 -14.61 0.35
CA TYR A 65 -4.00 -13.26 0.65
C TYR A 65 -3.91 -12.95 2.15
N GLN A 66 -2.69 -12.87 2.66
CA GLN A 66 -2.44 -12.54 4.06
C GLN A 66 -2.68 -11.05 4.34
N PRO A 67 -3.43 -10.68 5.40
CA PRO A 67 -3.77 -9.28 5.70
C PRO A 67 -2.55 -8.37 5.86
N LEU A 68 -1.45 -8.89 6.41
CA LEU A 68 -0.18 -8.16 6.57
C LEU A 68 0.35 -7.64 5.23
N ARG A 69 0.22 -8.42 4.15
CA ARG A 69 0.75 -8.07 2.84
C ARG A 69 -0.22 -7.25 1.98
N PHE A 70 -1.52 -7.49 2.08
CA PHE A 70 -2.50 -6.89 1.16
C PHE A 70 -3.35 -5.77 1.78
N THR A 71 -3.54 -5.75 3.10
CA THR A 71 -4.35 -4.72 3.76
C THR A 71 -3.45 -3.70 4.45
N PHE A 72 -2.64 -4.14 5.40
CA PHE A 72 -1.81 -3.24 6.21
C PHE A 72 -0.75 -2.51 5.38
N LEU A 73 -0.16 -3.19 4.40
CA LEU A 73 0.83 -2.60 3.51
C LEU A 73 0.24 -1.45 2.66
N ILE A 74 -0.98 -1.61 2.14
CA ILE A 74 -1.66 -0.54 1.40
C ILE A 74 -2.01 0.64 2.31
N TRP A 75 -2.40 0.37 3.56
CA TRP A 75 -2.61 1.43 4.55
C TRP A 75 -1.32 2.22 4.80
N VAL A 76 -0.19 1.55 4.97
CA VAL A 76 1.12 2.19 5.12
C VAL A 76 1.47 3.06 3.92
N MET A 77 1.25 2.56 2.70
CA MET A 77 1.44 3.34 1.47
C MET A 77 0.70 4.67 1.49
N VAL A 78 -0.58 4.65 1.91
CA VAL A 78 -1.43 5.84 1.97
C VAL A 78 -1.05 6.75 3.15
N ILE A 79 -0.68 6.19 4.30
CA ILE A 79 -0.28 6.98 5.48
C ILE A 79 1.04 7.71 5.21
N ILE A 80 2.06 7.02 4.69
CA ILE A 80 3.35 7.64 4.31
C ILE A 80 3.13 8.72 3.24
N GLY A 81 2.27 8.43 2.27
CA GLY A 81 1.92 9.39 1.23
C GLY A 81 1.08 10.58 1.72
N GLY A 82 0.39 10.44 2.84
CA GLY A 82 -0.59 11.40 3.34
C GLY A 82 -1.96 11.23 2.68
N SER A 83 -2.98 10.96 3.50
CA SER A 83 -4.37 10.71 3.05
C SER A 83 -5.09 11.93 2.46
N GLY A 84 -4.49 13.12 2.55
CA GLY A 84 -5.06 14.37 2.07
C GLY A 84 -4.58 14.84 0.68
N ASN A 85 -3.59 14.16 0.08
CA ASN A 85 -2.99 14.58 -1.18
C ASN A 85 -2.85 13.39 -2.15
N ASN A 86 -3.45 13.49 -3.35
CA ASN A 86 -3.38 12.44 -4.37
C ASN A 86 -1.93 12.13 -4.78
N TRP A 87 -1.11 13.16 -4.97
CA TRP A 87 0.29 12.99 -5.36
C TRP A 87 1.11 12.32 -4.27
N GLY A 88 0.84 12.69 -3.03
CA GLY A 88 1.43 12.07 -1.86
C GLY A 88 1.09 10.58 -1.78
N ALA A 89 -0.19 10.21 -1.92
CA ALA A 89 -0.62 8.82 -1.94
C ALA A 89 0.04 7.99 -3.05
N VAL A 90 0.21 8.55 -4.25
CA VAL A 90 0.91 7.90 -5.36
C VAL A 90 2.40 7.71 -5.04
N LEU A 91 3.07 8.74 -4.51
CA LEU A 91 4.48 8.68 -4.13
C LEU A 91 4.71 7.67 -2.99
N GLY A 92 3.83 7.66 -1.98
CA GLY A 92 3.88 6.71 -0.87
C GLY A 92 3.68 5.27 -1.32
N GLY A 93 2.72 5.04 -2.23
CA GLY A 93 2.52 3.76 -2.92
C GLY A 93 3.78 3.29 -3.65
N PHE A 94 4.35 4.17 -4.48
CA PHE A 94 5.55 3.86 -5.25
C PHE A 94 6.76 3.59 -4.35
N LEU A 95 7.02 4.42 -3.35
CA LEU A 95 8.17 4.29 -2.44
C LEU A 95 8.12 2.97 -1.66
N VAL A 96 6.98 2.66 -1.03
CA VAL A 96 6.86 1.42 -0.24
C VAL A 96 6.96 0.19 -1.14
N TRP A 97 6.35 0.24 -2.33
CA TRP A 97 6.46 -0.84 -3.30
C TRP A 97 7.91 -1.02 -3.82
N PHE A 98 8.61 0.08 -4.06
CA PHE A 98 10.01 0.07 -4.45
C PHE A 98 10.87 -0.58 -3.35
N VAL A 99 10.68 -0.16 -2.09
CA VAL A 99 11.37 -0.78 -0.94
C VAL A 99 11.02 -2.27 -0.80
N TRP A 100 9.77 -2.67 -1.09
CA TRP A 100 9.36 -4.08 -1.09
C TRP A 100 10.12 -4.92 -2.12
N ILE A 101 10.31 -4.39 -3.33
CA ILE A 101 11.06 -5.07 -4.38
C ILE A 101 12.55 -5.15 -4.00
N GLU A 102 13.14 -4.03 -3.60
CA GLU A 102 14.58 -3.89 -3.30
C GLU A 102 15.01 -4.59 -1.99
N ALA A 103 14.10 -4.84 -1.05
CA ALA A 103 14.44 -5.47 0.22
C ALA A 103 15.04 -6.88 0.08
N GLU A 104 14.63 -7.66 -0.93
CA GLU A 104 15.18 -9.00 -1.18
C GLU A 104 16.59 -8.93 -1.82
N PRO A 105 16.81 -8.20 -2.94
CA PRO A 105 18.15 -7.98 -3.49
C PRO A 105 19.13 -7.36 -2.49
N ALA A 106 18.69 -6.37 -1.71
CA ALA A 106 19.51 -5.75 -0.66
C ALA A 106 19.87 -6.75 0.44
N GLY A 107 18.92 -7.62 0.83
CA GLY A 107 19.15 -8.71 1.77
C GLY A 107 20.18 -9.71 1.26
N LEU A 108 20.08 -10.12 -0.01
CA LEU A 108 21.03 -11.01 -0.68
C LEU A 108 22.42 -10.37 -0.82
N TRP A 109 22.47 -9.09 -1.19
CA TRP A 109 23.72 -8.34 -1.29
C TRP A 109 24.43 -8.24 0.06
N LEU A 110 23.68 -7.94 1.13
CA LEU A 110 24.22 -7.90 2.50
C LEU A 110 24.70 -9.27 2.95
N ALA A 111 23.90 -10.32 2.71
CA ALA A 111 24.27 -11.70 3.01
C ALA A 111 25.59 -12.10 2.31
N GLY A 112 25.74 -11.76 1.03
CA GLY A 112 26.97 -12.00 0.27
C GLY A 112 28.19 -11.25 0.81
N HIS A 113 28.02 -10.00 1.27
CA HIS A 113 29.10 -9.25 1.92
C HIS A 113 29.49 -9.84 3.28
N LEU A 114 28.50 -10.29 4.07
CA LEU A 114 28.73 -10.96 5.34
C LEU A 114 29.44 -12.31 5.16
N LEU A 115 29.13 -13.03 4.08
CA LEU A 115 29.85 -14.24 3.66
C LEU A 115 31.33 -13.97 3.35
N ALA A 116 31.59 -12.89 2.60
CA ALA A 116 32.94 -12.52 2.21
C ALA A 116 33.85 -12.19 3.40
N ILE A 117 33.28 -11.71 4.52
CA ILE A 117 34.02 -11.45 5.77
C ILE A 117 34.07 -12.66 6.72
N ALA A 118 33.08 -13.56 6.68
CA ALA A 118 32.97 -14.70 7.61
C ALA A 118 33.72 -15.96 7.13
N GLY A 119 34.07 -16.06 5.84
CA GLY A 119 34.74 -17.21 5.24
C GLY A 119 33.77 -18.34 4.85
N GLU A 120 34.04 -18.97 3.70
CA GLU A 120 33.18 -19.91 2.96
C GLU A 120 32.77 -21.20 3.69
N GLY A 121 33.13 -21.37 4.97
CA GLY A 121 32.85 -22.58 5.77
C GLY A 121 31.95 -22.37 7.00
N SER A 122 31.44 -21.16 7.23
CA SER A 122 30.61 -20.90 8.41
C SER A 122 29.15 -21.37 8.20
N THR A 123 28.67 -22.26 9.07
CA THR A 123 27.26 -22.72 9.09
C THR A 123 26.27 -21.57 9.21
N VAL A 124 26.67 -20.49 9.89
CA VAL A 124 25.93 -19.24 10.04
C VAL A 124 25.60 -18.58 8.70
N ALA A 125 26.46 -18.71 7.71
CA ALA A 125 26.29 -18.03 6.44
C ALA A 125 25.27 -18.69 5.51
N GLY A 126 25.12 -20.02 5.58
CA GLY A 126 24.02 -20.74 4.91
C GLY A 126 22.66 -20.31 5.46
N TYR A 127 22.54 -20.16 6.78
CA TYR A 127 21.31 -19.66 7.42
C TYR A 127 20.95 -18.22 7.03
N ILE A 128 21.94 -17.36 6.79
CA ILE A 128 21.70 -15.97 6.37
C ILE A 128 21.19 -15.90 4.92
N LEU A 129 21.70 -16.76 4.04
CA LEU A 129 21.21 -16.86 2.65
C LEU A 129 19.79 -17.43 2.59
N ASP A 130 19.51 -18.48 3.36
CA ASP A 130 18.16 -19.05 3.49
C ASP A 130 17.18 -18.05 4.14
N GLY A 131 17.70 -17.12 4.94
CA GLY A 131 16.97 -16.01 5.56
C GLY A 131 16.57 -14.88 4.59
N ALA A 132 17.23 -14.77 3.44
CA ALA A 132 17.07 -13.63 2.54
C ALA A 132 15.63 -13.38 2.04
N PRO A 133 14.81 -14.41 1.71
CA PRO A 133 13.41 -14.20 1.34
C PRO A 133 12.57 -13.58 2.48
N TYR A 134 12.94 -13.84 3.74
CA TYR A 134 12.26 -13.31 4.91
C TYR A 134 12.63 -11.85 5.23
N MET A 135 13.71 -11.33 4.63
CA MET A 135 14.12 -9.92 4.78
C MET A 135 13.02 -8.95 4.34
N ARG A 136 12.21 -9.31 3.34
CA ARG A 136 11.03 -8.53 2.93
C ARG A 136 10.07 -8.32 4.10
N VAL A 137 9.73 -9.39 4.80
CA VAL A 137 8.77 -9.34 5.90
C VAL A 137 9.34 -8.56 7.08
N LEU A 138 10.64 -8.71 7.36
CA LEU A 138 11.33 -7.98 8.43
C LEU A 138 11.35 -6.48 8.14
N VAL A 139 11.79 -6.06 6.95
CA VAL A 139 11.81 -4.65 6.53
C VAL A 139 10.40 -4.06 6.59
N MET A 140 9.38 -4.80 6.14
CA MET A 140 8.00 -4.34 6.24
C MET A 140 7.50 -4.21 7.67
N GLY A 141 7.81 -5.18 8.55
CA GLY A 141 7.49 -5.08 9.96
C GLY A 141 8.12 -3.84 10.59
N LEU A 142 9.37 -3.53 10.22
CA LEU A 142 10.08 -2.36 10.70
C LEU A 142 9.47 -1.05 10.18
N ILE A 143 9.09 -0.99 8.90
CA ILE A 143 8.37 0.15 8.31
C ILE A 143 7.02 0.34 9.01
N LEU A 144 6.26 -0.73 9.20
CA LEU A 144 4.97 -0.69 9.90
C LEU A 144 5.13 -0.14 11.31
N LEU A 145 6.11 -0.62 12.07
CA LEU A 145 6.40 -0.13 13.42
C LEU A 145 6.82 1.34 13.44
N LEU A 146 7.64 1.77 12.48
CA LEU A 146 8.08 3.16 12.39
C LEU A 146 6.91 4.10 12.03
N VAL A 147 6.04 3.68 11.12
CA VAL A 147 4.90 4.48 10.67
C VAL A 147 3.82 4.57 11.75
N LEU A 148 3.51 3.45 12.41
CA LEU A 148 2.48 3.40 13.47
C LEU A 148 2.94 3.99 14.82
N ARG A 149 4.25 4.25 14.97
CA ARG A 149 4.80 4.88 16.16
C ARG A 149 4.44 6.38 16.27
N PHE A 150 4.09 7.01 15.15
CA PHE A 150 3.74 8.42 15.05
C PHE A 150 2.29 8.57 14.61
#